data_AF-A0A8H7S3N3-F1
#
_entry.id   AF-A0A8H7S3N3-F1
#
_cell.length_a   1.000
_cell.length_b   1.000
_cell.length_c   1.000
_cell.angle_alpha   90.00
_cell.angle_beta   90.00
_cell.angle_gamma   90.00
#
_symmetry.space_group_name_H-M   'P 1'
#
loop_
_entity.id
_entity.type
_entity.pdbx_description
1 polymer ?
#
loop_
_entity_poly.entity_id
_entity_poly.type
_entity_poly.pdbx_seq_one_letter_code
_entity_poly.pdbx_strand_id
1 'polypeptide(L)'
;MAPLYGIDREIHRKIQSKYSIELEQEAREWIESVIGEPLPSDDFHESLKDGVILCNTYDYLSLRMIGKFVPGEGKYKDSKIPFMQMENISKFLSGAERLGVPTLNFII
;
A
#
# COMPACT_ATOMS: atom_id res chain seq x y z
N MET A 1 -1.00 -6.03 -32.93
CA MET A 1 -0.60 -5.84 -31.52
C MET A 1 -1.23 -4.55 -31.04
N ALA A 2 -2.23 -4.64 -30.16
CA ALA A 2 -3.03 -3.50 -29.73
C ALA A 2 -2.24 -2.57 -28.79
N PRO A 3 -2.32 -1.22 -28.95
CA PRO A 3 -1.64 -0.27 -28.08
C PRO A 3 -2.46 -0.06 -26.79
N LEU A 4 -2.05 -0.71 -25.70
CA LEU A 4 -2.60 -0.56 -24.34
C LEU A 4 -2.10 0.74 -23.65
N TYR A 5 -2.13 1.90 -24.32
CA TYR A 5 -1.54 3.17 -23.80
C TYR A 5 -2.57 4.28 -23.52
N GLY A 6 -3.86 4.05 -23.79
CA GLY A 6 -4.93 5.04 -23.61
C GLY A 6 -5.52 5.08 -22.18
N ILE A 7 -5.79 3.91 -21.61
CA ILE A 7 -6.42 3.78 -20.28
C ILE A 7 -5.48 4.23 -19.16
N ASP A 8 -4.20 3.87 -19.26
CA ASP A 8 -3.17 4.18 -18.28
C ASP A 8 -2.98 5.70 -18.11
N ARG A 9 -2.97 6.45 -19.22
CA ARG A 9 -2.71 7.90 -19.23
C ARG A 9 -3.83 8.73 -18.59
N GLU A 10 -5.08 8.30 -18.73
CA GLU A 10 -6.24 8.99 -18.17
C GLU A 10 -6.44 8.65 -16.68
N ILE A 11 -6.11 7.43 -16.29
CA ILE A 11 -6.01 6.99 -14.88
C ILE A 11 -4.90 7.76 -14.18
N HIS A 12 -3.69 7.81 -14.74
CA HIS A 12 -2.55 8.56 -14.18
C HIS A 12 -2.86 10.06 -14.03
N ARG A 13 -3.57 10.67 -14.98
CA ARG A 13 -3.96 12.08 -14.90
C ARG A 13 -5.01 12.34 -13.81
N LYS A 14 -5.97 11.43 -13.62
CA LYS A 14 -6.95 11.51 -12.51
C LYS A 14 -6.29 11.31 -11.15
N ILE A 15 -5.31 10.41 -11.06
CA ILE A 15 -4.50 10.18 -9.85
C ILE A 15 -3.67 11.45 -9.53
N GLN A 16 -2.96 11.99 -10.51
CA GLN A 16 -2.16 13.23 -10.34
C GLN A 16 -3.03 14.44 -9.98
N SER A 17 -4.24 14.55 -10.54
CA SER A 17 -5.15 15.66 -10.23
C SER A 17 -5.71 15.62 -8.81
N LYS A 18 -5.61 14.49 -8.10
CA LYS A 18 -5.97 14.34 -6.69
C LYS A 18 -4.76 14.24 -5.76
N TYR A 19 -3.56 14.19 -6.33
CA TYR A 19 -2.33 14.07 -5.56
C TYR A 19 -2.03 15.38 -4.85
N SER A 20 -2.10 15.36 -3.52
CA SER A 20 -1.74 16.50 -2.68
C SER A 20 -0.51 16.13 -1.88
N ILE A 21 0.53 16.96 -1.94
CA ILE A 21 1.78 16.75 -1.21
C ILE A 21 1.51 16.70 0.31
N GLU A 22 0.54 17.49 0.78
CA GLU A 22 0.07 17.48 2.17
C GLU A 22 -0.49 16.11 2.59
N LEU A 23 -1.29 15.46 1.71
CA LEU A 23 -1.83 14.13 1.99
C LEU A 23 -0.75 13.04 1.93
N GLU A 24 0.25 13.21 1.07
CA GLU A 24 1.41 12.30 1.01
C GLU A 24 2.18 12.34 2.33
N GLN A 25 2.46 13.55 2.84
CA GLN A 25 3.16 13.73 4.12
C GLN A 25 2.34 13.17 5.28
N GLU A 26 1.04 13.49 5.36
CA GLU A 26 0.17 12.96 6.41
C GLU A 26 0.10 11.42 6.36
N ALA A 27 -0.03 10.83 5.16
CA ALA A 27 -0.04 9.39 4.99
C ALA A 27 1.31 8.75 5.39
N ARG A 28 2.43 9.40 5.05
CA ARG A 28 3.76 8.98 5.46
C ARG A 28 3.90 8.97 6.97
N GLU A 29 3.60 10.09 7.63
CA GLU A 29 3.67 10.21 9.09
C GLU A 29 2.78 9.19 9.79
N TRP A 30 1.58 8.95 9.24
CA TRP A 30 0.68 7.92 9.76
C TRP A 30 1.27 6.52 9.63
N ILE A 31 1.81 6.15 8.47
CA ILE A 31 2.45 4.84 8.27
C ILE A 31 3.64 4.66 9.22
N GLU A 32 4.53 5.65 9.29
CA GLU A 32 5.70 5.64 10.18
C GLU A 32 5.27 5.52 11.66
N SER A 33 4.18 6.18 12.06
CA SER A 33 3.61 6.06 13.41
C SER A 33 3.00 4.68 13.69
N VAL A 34 2.50 3.97 12.67
CA VAL A 34 1.90 2.64 12.81
C VAL A 34 2.99 1.57 12.92
N ILE A 35 3.97 1.60 12.01
CA ILE A 35 5.08 0.63 11.97
C ILE A 35 6.15 0.93 13.01
N GLY A 36 6.25 2.18 13.48
CA GLY A 36 7.25 2.62 14.47
C GLY A 36 8.65 2.84 13.91
N GLU A 37 8.80 2.85 12.58
CA GLU A 37 10.05 2.99 11.85
C GLU A 37 9.85 3.97 10.68
N PRO A 38 10.89 4.73 10.29
CA PRO A 38 10.81 5.62 9.13
C PRO A 38 10.76 4.85 7.81
N LEU A 39 10.11 5.42 6.78
CA LEU A 39 10.14 4.83 5.44
C LEU A 39 11.58 4.86 4.87
N PRO A 40 11.99 3.82 4.13
CA PRO A 40 13.37 3.65 3.67
C PRO A 40 13.79 4.61 2.56
N SER A 41 12.84 5.24 1.85
CA SER A 41 13.13 6.21 0.79
C SER A 41 12.42 7.54 1.05
N ASP A 42 12.99 8.63 0.53
CA ASP A 42 12.34 9.94 0.45
C ASP A 42 11.11 9.87 -0.47
N ASP A 43 11.20 9.07 -1.54
CA ASP A 43 10.08 8.80 -2.44
C ASP A 43 9.03 7.91 -1.75
N PHE A 44 7.89 8.53 -1.41
CA PHE A 44 6.75 7.85 -0.80
C PHE A 44 6.24 6.68 -1.64
N HIS A 45 6.06 6.91 -2.94
CA HIS A 45 5.60 5.88 -3.87
C HIS A 45 6.60 4.72 -3.98
N GLU A 46 7.90 5.00 -4.03
CA GLU A 46 8.92 3.96 -4.11
C GLU A 46 8.96 3.09 -2.87
N SER A 47 8.82 3.70 -1.69
CA SER A 47 8.78 3.00 -0.40
C SER A 47 7.60 2.01 -0.30
N LEU A 48 6.44 2.35 -0.88
CA LEU A 48 5.24 1.52 -0.80
C LEU A 48 5.07 0.55 -1.96
N LYS A 49 5.79 0.76 -3.07
CA LYS A 49 5.66 -0.01 -4.32
C LYS A 49 5.87 -1.51 -4.12
N ASP A 50 6.75 -1.89 -3.21
CA ASP A 50 7.06 -3.30 -2.97
C ASP A 50 5.95 -4.04 -2.20
N GLY A 51 5.01 -3.29 -1.59
CA GLY A 51 3.89 -3.83 -0.82
C GLY A 51 4.26 -4.38 0.55
N VAL A 52 5.55 -4.60 0.84
CA VAL A 52 6.06 -5.07 2.15
C VAL A 52 5.66 -4.12 3.27
N ILE A 53 5.88 -2.81 3.09
CA ILE A 53 5.54 -1.80 4.11
C ILE A 53 4.03 -1.77 4.35
N LEU A 54 3.23 -1.82 3.28
CA LEU A 54 1.77 -1.84 3.40
C LEU A 54 1.30 -3.03 4.24
N CYS A 55 1.83 -4.23 3.96
CA CYS A 55 1.53 -5.41 4.74
C CYS A 55 1.99 -5.28 6.20
N ASN A 56 3.19 -4.74 6.46
CA ASN A 56 3.66 -4.47 7.81
C ASN A 56 2.70 -3.53 8.55
N THR A 57 2.27 -2.43 7.92
CA THR A 57 1.28 -1.50 8.47
C THR A 57 0.01 -2.24 8.89
N TYR A 58 -0.50 -3.15 8.06
CA TYR A 58 -1.66 -3.98 8.39
C TYR A 58 -1.41 -4.91 9.58
N ASP A 59 -0.26 -5.59 9.63
CA ASP A 59 0.12 -6.49 10.73
C ASP A 59 0.15 -5.74 12.07
N TYR A 60 0.79 -4.57 12.11
CA TYR A 60 0.84 -3.72 13.30
C TYR A 60 -0.54 -3.18 13.69
N LEU A 61 -1.33 -2.77 12.70
CA LEU A 61 -2.68 -2.25 12.94
C LEU A 61 -3.61 -3.34 13.48
N SER A 62 -3.52 -4.56 12.94
CA SER A 62 -4.25 -5.73 13.42
C SER A 62 -3.86 -6.09 14.84
N LEU A 63 -2.55 -6.04 15.16
CA LEU A 63 -2.06 -6.24 16.52
C LEU A 63 -2.62 -5.18 17.49
N ARG A 64 -2.60 -3.90 17.10
CA ARG A 64 -3.11 -2.80 17.93
C ARG A 64 -4.62 -2.83 18.12
N MET A 65 -5.39 -3.17 17.09
CA MET A 65 -6.86 -3.14 17.14
C MET A 65 -7.48 -4.41 17.71
N ILE A 66 -6.97 -5.59 17.30
CA ILE A 66 -7.60 -6.88 17.60
C ILE A 66 -6.85 -7.60 18.74
N GLY A 67 -5.69 -7.08 19.18
CA GLY A 67 -4.84 -7.73 20.17
C GLY A 67 -4.25 -9.06 19.69
N LYS A 68 -4.40 -9.34 18.39
CA LYS A 68 -3.89 -10.54 17.73
C LYS A 68 -2.91 -10.11 16.67
N PHE A 69 -1.69 -10.58 16.80
CA PHE A 69 -0.80 -10.66 15.66
C PHE A 69 -1.47 -11.62 14.68
N VAL A 70 -1.94 -11.10 13.55
CA VAL A 70 -2.38 -11.93 12.43
C VAL A 70 -1.19 -11.94 11.50
N PRO A 71 -0.15 -12.78 11.76
CA PRO A 71 1.01 -12.83 10.91
C PRO A 71 0.55 -13.06 9.47
N GLY A 72 0.67 -12.03 8.65
CA GLY A 72 0.57 -12.19 7.21
C GLY A 72 1.81 -12.92 6.73
N GLU A 73 1.85 -14.23 6.96
CA GLU A 73 2.74 -15.17 6.26
C GLU A 73 4.25 -14.82 6.24
N GLY A 74 4.76 -14.05 7.21
CA GLY A 74 6.15 -14.07 7.71
C GLY A 74 7.33 -13.87 6.75
N LYS A 75 7.16 -13.70 5.44
CA LYS A 75 8.24 -13.44 4.47
C LYS A 75 7.70 -12.67 3.26
N TYR A 76 7.33 -11.41 3.45
CA TYR A 76 7.21 -10.50 2.32
C TYR A 76 8.62 -10.37 1.72
N LYS A 77 8.79 -10.83 0.49
CA LYS A 77 10.06 -10.73 -0.20
C LYS A 77 10.15 -9.37 -0.84
N ASP A 78 11.18 -8.61 -0.48
CA ASP A 78 11.60 -7.49 -1.30
C ASP A 78 11.96 -8.06 -2.67
N SER A 79 11.14 -7.77 -3.67
CA SER A 79 11.37 -8.32 -5.00
C SER A 79 10.95 -7.34 -6.05
N LYS A 80 11.90 -6.99 -6.90
CA LYS A 80 11.65 -6.18 -8.10
C LYS A 80 10.79 -6.90 -9.13
N ILE A 81 10.34 -8.14 -8.86
CA ILE A 81 9.45 -8.90 -9.71
C ILE A 81 8.02 -8.34 -9.54
N PRO A 82 7.42 -7.76 -10.59
CA PRO A 82 6.11 -7.11 -10.49
C PRO A 82 5.00 -8.01 -9.93
N PHE A 83 5.05 -9.31 -10.24
CA PHE A 83 4.07 -10.28 -9.74
C PHE A 83 4.11 -10.43 -8.20
N MET A 84 5.30 -10.41 -7.59
CA MET A 84 5.41 -10.50 -6.13
C MET A 84 4.94 -9.21 -5.44
N GLN A 85 5.24 -8.06 -6.05
CA GLN A 85 4.75 -6.76 -5.57
C GLN A 85 3.21 -6.71 -5.61
N MET A 86 2.59 -7.18 -6.71
CA MET A 86 1.13 -7.29 -6.82
C MET A 86 0.54 -8.24 -5.77
N GLU A 87 1.20 -9.37 -5.49
CA GLU A 87 0.74 -10.29 -4.44
C GLU A 87 0.75 -9.63 -3.05
N ASN A 88 1.84 -8.92 -2.70
CA ASN A 88 1.93 -8.19 -1.44
C ASN A 88 0.82 -7.13 -1.32
N ILE A 89 0.63 -6.32 -2.36
CA ILE A 89 -0.43 -5.30 -2.40
C ILE A 89 -1.81 -5.95 -2.26
N SER A 90 -2.07 -7.05 -2.97
CA SER A 90 -3.34 -7.77 -2.85
C SER A 90 -3.60 -8.28 -1.44
N LYS A 91 -2.58 -8.79 -0.74
CA LYS A 91 -2.70 -9.23 0.67
C LYS A 91 -3.05 -8.07 1.59
N PHE A 92 -2.40 -6.92 1.43
CA PHE A 92 -2.73 -5.72 2.17
C PHE A 92 -4.19 -5.29 1.94
N LEU A 93 -4.64 -5.23 0.69
CA LEU A 93 -6.02 -4.84 0.36
C LEU A 93 -7.05 -5.78 1.01
N SER A 94 -6.86 -7.09 0.88
CA SER A 94 -7.73 -8.08 1.52
C SER A 94 -7.70 -7.98 3.06
N GLY A 95 -6.56 -7.62 3.64
CA GLY A 95 -6.45 -7.33 5.07
C GLY A 95 -7.25 -6.07 5.45
N ALA A 96 -7.06 -4.97 4.73
CA ALA A 96 -7.77 -3.72 4.98
C ALA A 96 -9.29 -3.88 4.86
N GLU A 97 -9.78 -4.70 3.92
CA GLU A 97 -11.20 -5.08 3.84
C GLU A 97 -11.68 -5.79 5.13
N ARG A 98 -10.88 -6.71 5.68
CA ARG A 98 -11.21 -7.40 6.95
C ARG A 98 -11.24 -6.46 8.14
N LEU A 99 -10.47 -5.37 8.12
CA LEU A 99 -10.54 -4.32 9.14
C LEU A 99 -11.75 -3.39 8.97
N GLY A 100 -12.56 -3.58 7.92
CA GLY A 100 -13.78 -2.81 7.68
C GLY A 100 -13.60 -1.63 6.73
N VAL A 101 -12.48 -1.54 6.01
CA VAL A 101 -12.33 -0.53 4.94
C VAL A 101 -13.21 -0.94 3.75
N PRO A 102 -14.12 -0.07 3.27
CA PRO A 102 -15.03 -0.42 2.20
C PRO A 102 -14.28 -0.63 0.87
N THR A 103 -14.57 -1.76 0.21
CA THR A 103 -13.93 -2.20 -1.04
C THR A 103 -14.03 -1.18 -2.18
N LEU A 104 -15.05 -0.32 -2.13
CA LEU A 104 -15.31 0.76 -3.10
C LEU A 104 -14.18 1.80 -3.20
N ASN A 105 -13.31 1.90 -2.19
CA ASN A 105 -12.15 2.80 -2.21
C ASN A 105 -10.87 2.17 -2.80
N PHE A 106 -10.87 0.87 -3.12
CA PHE A 106 -9.70 0.17 -3.68
C PHE A 106 -9.71 0.09 -5.21
N ILE A 107 -10.77 0.57 -5.86
CA ILE A 107 -10.80 0.75 -7.32
C ILE A 107 -10.21 2.14 -7.61
N ILE A 108 -8.90 2.16 -7.86
CA ILE A 108 -8.13 3.30 -8.36
C ILE A 108 -7.64 2.98 -9.77
#